data_AF-A0A2H9RL72-F1
#
_entry.id   AF-A0A2H9RL72-F1
#
_cell.length_a   1.000
_cell.length_b   1.000
_cell.length_c   1.000
_cell.angle_alpha   90.00
_cell.angle_beta   90.00
_cell.angle_gamma   90.00
#
_symmetry.space_group_name_H-M   'P 1'
#
loop_
_entity.id
_entity.type
_entity.pdbx_description
1 polymer ?
#
loop_
_entity_poly.entity_id
_entity_poly.type
_entity_poly.pdbx_seq_one_letter_code
_entity_poly.pdbx_strand_id
1 'polypeptide(L)'
;MREYDQNLQGYTNERLTHEIAKLRYDSIRDIIDNLSGELEKQAEEDLGKGRPMLHVEVTAAVRNLRNAVDSLNKAWNISRPHINH
;
A
#
# COMPACT_ATOMS: atom_id res chain seq x y z
N MET A 1 -19.99 15.29 -7.35
CA MET A 1 -18.81 14.50 -7.74
C MET A 1 -17.69 14.98 -6.83
N ARG A 2 -17.27 14.22 -5.81
CA ARG A 2 -16.13 14.66 -4.99
C ARG A 2 -14.87 14.27 -5.75
N GLU A 3 -14.12 15.26 -6.20
CA GLU A 3 -12.77 15.08 -6.75
C GLU A 3 -11.92 14.39 -5.67
N TYR A 4 -11.67 13.09 -5.85
CA TYR A 4 -10.64 12.36 -5.10
C TYR A 4 -9.23 12.64 -5.66
N ASP A 5 -9.09 13.68 -6.48
CA ASP A 5 -7.81 14.15 -7.00
C ASP A 5 -7.18 15.14 -6.00
N GLN A 6 -7.09 14.71 -4.73
CA GLN A 6 -6.22 15.39 -3.79
C GLN A 6 -4.79 14.91 -4.07
N ASN A 7 -4.16 15.56 -5.06
CA ASN A 7 -2.70 15.64 -5.09
C ASN A 7 -2.24 15.97 -3.67
N LEU A 8 -1.55 15.04 -3.01
CA LEU A 8 -0.88 15.29 -1.73
C LEU A 8 -0.04 16.56 -1.94
N GLN A 9 -0.41 17.67 -1.29
CA GLN A 9 0.06 19.04 -1.59
C GLN A 9 1.40 19.10 -2.36
N GLY A 10 1.33 19.22 -3.69
CA GLY A 10 2.50 19.36 -4.57
C GLY A 10 3.12 18.07 -5.15
N TYR A 11 2.53 16.90 -4.91
CA TYR A 11 2.94 15.62 -5.49
C TYR A 11 1.88 15.07 -6.43
N THR A 12 2.28 14.81 -7.67
CA THR A 12 1.55 13.92 -8.56
C THR A 12 1.75 12.47 -8.11
N ASN A 13 0.80 11.59 -8.44
CA ASN A 13 0.93 10.15 -8.15
C ASN A 13 2.24 9.56 -8.70
N GLU A 14 2.68 10.00 -9.87
CA GLU A 14 3.94 9.59 -10.48
C GLU A 14 5.15 10.02 -9.63
N ARG A 15 5.19 11.28 -9.18
CA ARG A 15 6.27 11.79 -8.34
C ARG A 15 6.32 11.05 -7.00
N LEU A 16 5.17 10.83 -6.38
CA LEU A 16 5.09 10.07 -5.14
C LEU A 16 5.60 8.64 -5.32
N THR A 17 5.19 7.98 -6.40
CA THR A 17 5.64 6.62 -6.74
C THR A 17 7.16 6.59 -6.93
N HIS A 18 7.72 7.58 -7.63
CA HIS A 18 9.15 7.70 -7.84
C HIS A 18 9.93 7.86 -6.53
N GLU A 19 9.42 8.66 -5.59
CA GLU A 19 10.07 8.83 -4.28
C GLU A 19 9.93 7.58 -3.41
N ILE A 20 8.77 6.90 -3.41
CA ILE A 20 8.59 5.64 -2.69
C ILE A 20 9.54 4.56 -3.22
N ALA A 21 9.75 4.48 -4.53
CA ALA A 21 10.60 3.48 -5.15
C ALA A 21 12.10 3.62 -4.80
N LYS A 22 12.53 4.79 -4.29
CA LYS A 22 13.91 5.01 -3.82
C LYS A 22 14.13 4.50 -2.40
N LEU A 23 13.06 4.17 -1.68
CA LEU A 23 13.16 3.69 -0.31
C LEU A 23 13.70 2.26 -0.28
N ARG A 24 14.25 1.87 0.87
CA ARG A 24 14.65 0.48 1.10
C ARG A 24 13.42 -0.42 1.19
N TYR A 25 13.61 -1.72 0.92
CA TYR A 25 12.52 -2.69 0.92
C TYR A 25 11.78 -2.79 2.26
N ASP A 26 12.45 -2.60 3.41
CA ASP A 26 11.82 -2.52 4.72
C ASP A 26 10.87 -1.32 4.83
N SER A 27 11.27 -0.16 4.33
CA SER A 27 10.44 1.04 4.34
C SER A 27 9.27 0.96 3.34
N ILE A 28 9.49 0.42 2.13
CA ILE A 28 8.40 0.19 1.15
C ILE A 28 7.38 -0.79 1.72
N ARG A 29 7.85 -1.85 2.39
CA ARG A 29 7.00 -2.80 3.10
C ARG A 29 6.12 -2.11 4.13
N ASP A 30 6.69 -1.28 5.00
CA ASP A 30 5.93 -0.59 6.04
C ASP A 30 4.88 0.37 5.45
N ILE A 31 5.17 1.01 4.32
CA ILE A 31 4.19 1.84 3.59
C ILE A 31 3.03 0.98 3.07
N ILE A 32 3.33 -0.14 2.42
CA ILE A 32 2.29 -1.02 1.86
C ILE A 32 1.46 -1.67 2.96
N ASP A 33 2.07 -2.05 4.09
CA ASP A 33 1.36 -2.63 5.23
C ASP A 33 0.36 -1.62 5.82
N ASN A 34 0.81 -0.37 6.06
CA ASN A 34 -0.06 0.72 6.50
C ASN A 34 -1.18 1.01 5.50
N LEU A 35 -0.88 1.07 4.19
CA LEU A 35 -1.88 1.25 3.14
C LEU A 35 -2.91 0.11 3.15
N SER A 36 -2.47 -1.13 3.35
CA SER A 36 -3.36 -2.29 3.42
C SER A 36 -4.32 -2.18 4.60
N GLY A 37 -3.85 -1.70 5.76
CA GLY A 37 -4.68 -1.46 6.94
C GLY A 37 -5.72 -0.36 6.72
N GLU A 38 -5.37 0.74 6.05
CA GLU A 38 -6.32 1.81 5.72
C GLU A 38 -7.38 1.36 4.70
N LEU A 39 -6.99 0.54 3.71
CA LEU A 39 -7.95 -0.02 2.75
C LEU A 39 -8.87 -1.06 3.40
N GLU A 40 -8.39 -1.84 4.37
CA GLU A 40 -9.22 -2.77 5.13
C GLU A 40 -10.32 -2.02 5.90
N LYS A 41 -9.97 -0.91 6.57
CA LYS A 41 -10.96 -0.03 7.22
C LYS A 41 -11.99 0.51 6.23
N GLN A 42 -11.55 0.95 5.04
CA GLN A 42 -12.47 1.42 3.99
C GLN A 42 -13.40 0.32 3.49
N ALA A 43 -12.90 -0.92 3.35
CA ALA A 43 -13.71 -2.06 2.96
C ALA A 43 -14.80 -2.37 4.00
N GLU A 44 -14.48 -2.32 5.29
CA GLU A 44 -15.44 -2.50 6.38
C GLU A 44 -16.49 -1.37 6.41
N GLU A 45 -16.07 -0.12 6.18
CA GLU A 45 -17.01 0.99 6.05
C GLU A 45 -17.97 0.82 4.86
N ASP A 46 -17.47 0.35 3.71
CA ASP A 46 -18.30 0.11 2.53
C ASP A 46 -19.31 -1.02 2.79
N LEU A 47 -18.92 -2.07 3.53
CA LEU A 47 -19.83 -3.10 3.98
C LEU A 47 -20.94 -2.50 4.87
N GLY A 48 -20.57 -1.68 5.85
CA GLY A 48 -21.53 -0.96 6.71
C GLY A 48 -22.46 -0.01 5.95
N LYS A 49 -22.02 0.52 4.80
CA LYS A 49 -22.83 1.36 3.88
C LYS A 49 -23.68 0.55 2.89
N GLY A 50 -23.73 -0.78 3.03
CA GLY A 50 -24.52 -1.65 2.16
C GLY A 50 -23.91 -1.89 0.77
N ARG A 51 -22.57 -1.82 0.65
CA ARG A 51 -21.82 -2.03 -0.61
C ARG A 51 -20.97 -3.30 -0.56
N PRO A 52 -21.59 -4.49 -0.46
CA PRO A 52 -20.86 -5.74 -0.23
C PRO A 52 -19.88 -6.09 -1.37
N MET A 53 -20.20 -5.73 -2.62
CA MET A 53 -19.30 -5.98 -3.75
C MET A 53 -18.03 -5.12 -3.67
N LEU A 54 -18.13 -3.87 -3.21
CA LEU A 54 -16.95 -3.01 -3.01
C LEU A 54 -16.08 -3.55 -1.88
N HIS A 55 -16.70 -3.97 -0.77
CA HIS A 55 -15.98 -4.66 0.31
C HIS A 55 -15.19 -5.87 -0.20
N VAL A 56 -15.80 -6.73 -1.03
CA VAL A 56 -15.14 -7.91 -1.60
C VAL A 56 -13.91 -7.53 -2.43
N GLU A 57 -14.06 -6.57 -3.36
CA GLU A 57 -12.96 -6.17 -4.25
C GLU A 57 -11.83 -5.46 -3.49
N VAL A 58 -12.16 -4.57 -2.54
CA VAL A 58 -11.15 -3.88 -1.72
C VAL A 58 -10.43 -4.87 -0.80
N THR A 59 -11.15 -5.83 -0.20
CA THR A 59 -10.53 -6.90 0.60
C THR A 59 -9.60 -7.77 -0.24
N ALA A 60 -9.96 -8.06 -1.49
CA ALA A 60 -9.08 -8.77 -2.42
C ALA A 60 -7.79 -7.96 -2.71
N ALA A 61 -7.90 -6.64 -2.88
CA ALA A 61 -6.75 -5.76 -3.03
C ALA A 61 -5.85 -5.74 -1.77
N VAL A 62 -6.44 -5.64 -0.57
CA VAL A 62 -5.72 -5.74 0.71
C VAL A 62 -4.91 -7.03 0.80
N ARG A 63 -5.51 -8.17 0.43
CA ARG A 63 -4.79 -9.45 0.41
C ARG A 63 -3.60 -9.44 -0.55
N ASN A 64 -3.73 -8.84 -1.72
CA ASN A 64 -2.63 -8.73 -2.68
C ASN A 64 -1.50 -7.83 -2.14
N LEU A 65 -1.83 -6.74 -1.43
CA LEU A 65 -0.84 -5.89 -0.77
C LEU A 65 -0.09 -6.64 0.34
N ARG A 66 -0.79 -7.44 1.15
CA ARG A 66 -0.17 -8.30 2.16
C ARG A 66 0.79 -9.34 1.54
N ASN A 67 0.44 -9.93 0.40
CA ASN A 67 1.35 -10.80 -0.35
C ASN A 67 2.59 -10.04 -0.87
N ALA A 68 2.43 -8.76 -1.25
CA ALA A 68 3.54 -7.90 -1.66
C ALA A 68 4.47 -7.59 -0.47
N VAL A 69 3.91 -7.34 0.73
CA VAL A 69 4.67 -7.20 1.99
C VAL A 69 5.54 -8.43 2.25
N ASP A 70 5.01 -9.64 2.09
CA ASP A 70 5.79 -10.88 2.24
C ASP A 70 6.94 -10.98 1.22
N SER A 71 6.69 -10.54 -0.01
CA SER A 71 7.71 -10.53 -1.06
C SER A 71 8.81 -9.50 -0.79
N LEU A 72 8.45 -8.32 -0.29
CA LEU A 72 9.41 -7.27 0.12
C LEU A 72 10.22 -7.69 1.35
N ASN A 73 9.61 -8.39 2.31
CA ASN A 73 10.32 -9.00 3.43
C ASN A 73 11.41 -9.97 2.95
N LYS A 74 11.09 -10.82 1.97
CA LYS A 74 12.08 -11.72 1.37
C LYS A 74 13.18 -10.95 0.66
N ALA A 75 12.82 -9.93 -0.13
CA ALA A 75 13.79 -9.08 -0.81
C ALA A 75 14.74 -8.36 0.16
N TRP A 76 14.20 -7.81 1.26
CA TRP A 76 14.99 -7.22 2.33
C TRP A 76 15.96 -8.22 2.97
N ASN A 77 15.50 -9.43 3.29
CA ASN A 77 16.36 -10.45 3.89
C ASN A 77 17.52 -10.86 2.97
N ILE A 78 17.30 -10.82 1.65
CA ILE A 78 18.34 -11.07 0.64
C ILE A 78 19.31 -9.89 0.55
N SER A 79 18.81 -8.64 0.55
CA SER A 79 19.65 -7.46 0.34
C SER A 79 20.39 -7.00 1.60
N ARG A 80 19.84 -7.24 2.79
CA ARG A 80 20.35 -6.76 4.08
C ARG A 80 21.84 -7.05 4.33
N PRO A 81 22.38 -8.25 4.02
CA PRO A 81 23.81 -8.53 4.22
C PRO A 81 24.74 -7.64 3.37
N HIS A 82 24.24 -7.09 2.26
CA HIS A 82 25.02 -6.29 1.31
C HIS A 82 24.97 -4.78 1.59
N ILE A 83 24.18 -4.33 2.59
CA ILE A 83 23.99 -2.90 2.88
C ILE A 83 25.04 -2.34 3.84
N ASN A 84 25.75 -3.19 4.58
CA ASN A 84 26.76 -2.78 5.58
C ASN A 84 28.22 -2.92 5.08
N HIS A 85 28.45 -2.90 3.76
CA HIS A 85 29.79 -2.94 3.16
C HIS A 85 30.09 -1.66 2.38
#